data_AF-A0A6G5AA75-F1
#
_entry.id   AF-A0A6G5AA75-F1
#
_cell.length_a   1.000
_cell.length_b   1.000
_cell.length_c   1.000
_cell.angle_alpha   90.00
_cell.angle_beta   90.00
_cell.angle_gamma   90.00
#
_symmetry.space_group_name_H-M   'P 1'
#
loop_
_entity.id
_entity.type
_entity.pdbx_description
1 polymer ?
#
loop_
_entity_poly.entity_id
_entity_poly.type
_entity_poly.pdbx_seq_one_letter_code
_entity_poly.pdbx_strand_id
1 'polypeptide(L)'
;ANSSSFTPQTKLLVYTMLIRPILEYASVAWFPFTNKHVAALERIQCKAVRSIYNRYRRTDSPTALLIRADLPTLASRAKLHSLRFLYLVLHNSLKINPGNYVKVNSKRQTRNKHCHTLDEYPFKNNVFGHSFFCEPYVLRMPCTPPC
;
A
#
# COMPACT_ATOMS: atom_id res chain seq x y z
N ALA A 1 15.31 6.26 28.97
CA ALA A 1 15.43 7.63 28.39
C ALA A 1 14.03 8.18 28.15
N ASN A 2 13.68 9.32 28.75
CA ASN A 2 12.34 9.90 28.65
C ASN A 2 12.13 10.42 27.23
N SER A 3 11.27 9.76 26.45
CA SER A 3 10.94 10.12 25.07
C SER A 3 10.22 11.48 24.95
N SER A 4 9.91 12.13 26.07
CA SER A 4 9.25 13.44 26.14
C SER A 4 10.14 14.61 25.74
N SER A 5 11.47 14.48 25.73
CA SER A 5 12.40 15.58 25.44
C SER A 5 12.60 15.88 23.95
N PHE A 6 12.33 14.93 23.05
CA PHE A 6 12.58 15.10 21.61
C PHE A 6 11.50 15.96 20.94
N THR A 7 11.92 16.83 20.01
CA THR A 7 10.99 17.62 19.18
C THR A 7 10.11 16.69 18.33
N PRO A 8 8.88 17.12 17.97
CA PRO A 8 7.99 16.30 17.15
C PRO A 8 8.59 15.97 15.78
N GLN A 9 9.40 16.86 15.21
CA GLN A 9 10.08 16.64 13.94
C GLN A 9 11.09 15.49 14.01
N THR A 10 11.93 15.45 15.06
CA THR A 10 12.88 14.35 15.26
C THR A 10 12.16 13.02 15.45
N LYS A 11 11.04 13.00 16.19
CA LYS A 11 10.23 11.79 16.37
C LYS A 11 9.58 11.33 15.06
N LEU A 12 9.13 12.26 14.22
CA LEU A 12 8.60 11.94 12.90
C LEU A 12 9.70 11.33 12.02
N LEU A 13 10.91 11.89 12.04
CA LEU A 13 12.07 11.35 11.32
C LEU A 13 12.41 9.91 11.77
N VAL A 14 12.42 9.66 13.08
CA VAL A 14 12.64 8.31 13.61
C VAL A 14 11.55 7.34 13.13
N TYR A 15 10.28 7.79 13.13
CA TYR A 15 9.18 6.97 12.62
C TYR A 15 9.35 6.64 11.14
N THR A 16 9.72 7.60 10.30
CA THR A 16 9.90 7.39 8.85
C THR A 16 11.11 6.54 8.52
N MET A 17 12.20 6.64 9.29
CA MET A 17 13.45 5.93 8.99
C MET A 17 13.50 4.51 9.55
N LEU A 18 12.77 4.22 10.63
CA LEU A 18 12.90 2.94 11.34
C LEU A 18 11.59 2.15 11.35
N ILE A 19 10.48 2.77 11.76
CA ILE A 19 9.20 2.06 11.92
C ILE A 19 8.53 1.84 10.56
N ARG A 20 8.50 2.87 9.72
CA ARG A 20 7.89 2.82 8.40
C ARG A 20 8.45 1.70 7.51
N PRO A 21 9.77 1.55 7.30
CA PRO A 21 10.29 0.49 6.44
C PRO A 21 9.95 -0.91 6.96
N ILE A 22 9.93 -1.12 8.28
CA ILE A 22 9.56 -2.42 8.87
C ILE A 22 8.10 -2.78 8.53
N LEU A 23 7.18 -1.80 8.61
CA LEU A 23 5.77 -2.03 8.27
C LEU A 23 5.53 -2.24 6.78
N GLU A 24 6.33 -1.60 5.93
CA GLU A 24 6.14 -1.59 4.49
C GLU A 24 6.93 -2.68 3.76
N TYR A 25 7.99 -3.23 4.36
CA TYR A 25 8.85 -4.23 3.72
C TYR A 25 8.06 -5.42 3.19
N ALA A 26 7.13 -5.93 3.99
CA ALA A 26 6.32 -7.09 3.63
C ALA A 26 5.04 -6.72 2.84
N SER A 27 4.71 -5.44 2.64
CA SER A 27 3.39 -5.04 2.12
C SER A 27 3.13 -5.53 0.70
N VAL A 28 4.18 -5.66 -0.12
CA VAL A 28 4.08 -6.16 -1.50
C VAL A 28 3.90 -7.68 -1.53
N ALA A 29 4.55 -8.40 -0.63
CA ALA A 29 4.42 -9.84 -0.54
C ALA A 29 3.09 -10.26 0.10
N TRP A 30 2.68 -9.53 1.15
CA TRP A 30 1.48 -9.83 1.91
C TRP A 30 0.88 -8.56 2.53
N PHE A 31 -0.37 -8.25 2.16
CA PHE A 31 -1.17 -7.24 2.83
C PHE A 31 -2.51 -7.87 3.24
N PRO A 32 -2.97 -7.67 4.49
CA PRO A 32 -4.22 -8.27 4.92
C PRO A 32 -5.43 -7.56 4.30
N PHE A 33 -6.39 -8.33 3.80
CA PHE A 33 -7.65 -7.80 3.24
C PHE A 33 -8.77 -7.65 4.27
N THR A 34 -8.64 -8.28 5.44
CA THR A 34 -9.67 -8.21 6.48
C THR A 34 -9.54 -6.90 7.27
N ASN A 35 -10.66 -6.17 7.40
CA ASN A 35 -10.73 -4.91 8.15
C ASN A 35 -10.14 -4.98 9.57
N LYS A 36 -10.28 -6.13 10.26
CA LYS A 36 -9.70 -6.35 11.60
C LYS A 36 -8.18 -6.24 11.60
N HIS A 37 -7.53 -6.87 10.63
CA HIS A 37 -6.06 -6.88 10.52
C HIS A 37 -5.54 -5.54 10.00
N VAL A 38 -6.23 -4.93 9.03
CA VAL A 38 -5.93 -3.55 8.58
C VAL A 38 -6.01 -2.58 9.74
N ALA A 39 -7.10 -2.62 10.54
CA ALA A 39 -7.24 -1.79 11.72
C ALA A 39 -6.13 -2.05 12.76
N ALA A 40 -5.70 -3.30 12.95
CA ALA A 40 -4.61 -3.62 13.85
C ALA A 40 -3.28 -2.96 13.42
N LEU A 41 -2.99 -2.94 12.11
CA LEU A 41 -1.82 -2.25 11.57
C LEU A 41 -1.94 -0.72 11.69
N GLU A 42 -3.11 -0.16 11.38
CA GLU A 42 -3.39 1.28 11.54
C GLU A 42 -3.26 1.75 13.00
N ARG A 43 -3.54 0.88 13.98
CA ARG A 43 -3.32 1.19 15.41
C ARG A 43 -1.85 1.43 15.73
N ILE A 44 -0.91 0.79 15.02
CA ILE A 44 0.53 1.04 15.19
C ILE A 44 0.86 2.47 14.76
N GLN A 45 0.33 2.89 13.60
CA GLN A 45 0.50 4.25 13.09
C GLN A 45 -0.14 5.28 14.04
N CYS A 46 -1.36 5.02 14.52
CA CYS A 46 -2.02 5.88 15.51
C CYS A 46 -1.21 6.03 16.80
N LYS A 47 -0.61 4.93 17.30
CA LYS A 47 0.23 4.94 18.50
C LYS A 47 1.52 5.73 18.28
N ALA A 48 2.14 5.59 17.10
CA ALA A 48 3.32 6.35 16.73
C ALA A 48 3.03 7.86 16.70
N VAL A 49 1.93 8.26 16.07
CA VAL A 49 1.53 9.68 15.97
C VAL A 49 1.23 10.29 17.34
N ARG A 50 0.58 9.55 18.25
CA ARG A 50 0.41 9.99 19.64
C ARG A 50 1.75 10.23 20.34
N SER A 51 2.73 9.36 20.10
CA SER A 51 4.09 9.48 20.63
C SER A 51 4.84 10.69 20.06
N ILE A 52 4.68 10.95 18.75
CA ILE A 52 5.27 12.09 18.05
C ILE A 52 4.81 13.41 18.67
N TYR A 53 3.50 13.60 18.84
CA TYR A 53 2.94 14.84 19.38
C TYR A 53 2.84 14.89 20.91
N ASN A 54 3.21 13.81 21.61
CA ASN A 54 3.04 13.66 23.07
C ASN A 54 1.58 13.88 23.50
N ARG A 55 0.62 13.42 22.68
CA ARG A 55 -0.82 13.58 22.87
C ARG A 55 -1.45 12.25 23.23
N TYR A 56 -1.69 12.05 24.52
CA TYR A 56 -2.24 10.80 25.07
C TYR A 56 -3.63 10.96 25.68
N ARG A 57 -4.25 12.15 25.59
CA ARG A 57 -5.60 12.36 26.12
C ARG A 57 -6.61 11.59 25.27
N ARG A 58 -7.70 11.14 25.90
CA ARG A 58 -8.77 10.42 25.18
C ARG A 58 -9.55 11.31 24.22
N THR A 59 -9.57 12.61 24.47
CA THR A 59 -10.18 13.62 23.60
C THR A 59 -9.41 13.85 22.31
N ASP A 60 -8.13 13.48 22.27
CA ASP A 60 -7.27 13.70 21.11
C ASP A 60 -7.57 12.62 20.06
N SER A 61 -8.18 13.04 18.95
CA SER A 61 -8.50 12.12 17.85
C SER A 61 -7.22 11.74 17.09
N PRO A 62 -6.90 10.42 16.96
CA PRO A 62 -5.72 9.98 16.21
C PRO A 62 -5.76 10.41 14.75
N THR A 63 -6.95 10.44 14.15
CA THR A 63 -7.17 10.81 12.75
C THR A 63 -6.78 12.26 12.48
N ALA A 64 -7.11 13.20 13.38
CA ALA A 64 -6.69 14.59 13.22
C ALA A 64 -5.17 14.74 13.35
N LEU A 65 -4.55 13.97 14.24
CA LEU A 65 -3.09 13.97 14.38
C LEU A 65 -2.39 13.36 13.15
N LEU A 66 -3.00 12.36 12.50
CA LEU A 66 -2.50 11.78 11.24
C LEU A 66 -2.52 12.80 10.11
N ILE A 67 -3.63 13.54 9.97
CA ILE A 67 -3.76 14.63 9.00
C ILE A 67 -2.72 15.71 9.29
N ARG A 68 -2.53 16.07 10.57
CA ARG A 68 -1.51 17.05 10.97
C ARG A 68 -0.07 16.60 10.66
N ALA A 69 0.19 15.30 10.70
CA ALA A 69 1.49 14.72 10.39
C ALA A 69 1.71 14.48 8.89
N ASP A 70 0.70 14.75 8.05
CA ASP A 70 0.68 14.45 6.61
C ASP A 70 1.03 12.97 6.31
N LEU A 71 0.48 12.07 7.14
CA LEU A 71 0.74 10.64 7.04
C LEU A 71 -0.44 9.92 6.37
N PRO A 72 -0.28 9.40 5.14
CA PRO A 72 -1.32 8.59 4.50
C PRO A 72 -1.52 7.26 5.24
N THR A 73 -2.67 6.64 5.03
CA THR A 73 -2.99 5.32 5.61
C THR A 73 -2.00 4.26 5.14
N LEU A 74 -1.80 3.21 5.93
CA LEU A 74 -0.96 2.09 5.51
C LEU A 74 -1.55 1.37 4.29
N ALA A 75 -2.88 1.23 4.22
CA ALA A 75 -3.55 0.60 3.10
C ALA A 75 -3.31 1.35 1.76
N SER A 76 -3.38 2.67 1.76
CA SER A 76 -3.12 3.47 0.54
C SER A 76 -1.66 3.34 0.09
N ARG A 77 -0.72 3.31 1.04
CA ARG A 77 0.71 3.10 0.75
C ARG A 77 1.00 1.69 0.23
N ALA A 78 0.43 0.67 0.85
CA ALA A 78 0.56 -0.72 0.38
C ALA A 78 0.04 -0.86 -1.06
N LYS A 79 -1.11 -0.25 -1.36
CA LYS A 79 -1.66 -0.20 -2.72
C LYS A 79 -0.72 0.48 -3.72
N LEU A 80 -0.12 1.62 -3.33
CA LEU A 80 0.88 2.31 -4.15
C LEU A 80 2.12 1.45 -4.39
N HIS A 81 2.63 0.76 -3.36
CA HIS A 81 3.77 -0.14 -3.49
C HIS A 81 3.47 -1.32 -4.41
N SER A 82 2.29 -1.91 -4.31
CA SER A 82 1.83 -2.95 -5.23
C SER A 82 1.81 -2.45 -6.67
N LEU A 83 1.22 -1.27 -6.93
CA LEU A 83 1.19 -0.70 -8.29
C LEU A 83 2.60 -0.40 -8.83
N ARG A 84 3.48 0.15 -7.99
CA ARG A 84 4.87 0.43 -8.35
C ARG A 84 5.63 -0.86 -8.67
N PHE A 85 5.45 -1.90 -7.87
CA PHE A 85 6.07 -3.20 -8.11
C PHE A 85 5.56 -3.83 -9.42
N LEU A 86 4.24 -3.78 -9.69
CA LEU A 86 3.67 -4.25 -10.95
C LEU A 86 4.28 -3.53 -12.16
N TYR A 87 4.40 -2.20 -12.09
CA TYR A 87 5.05 -1.40 -13.13
C TYR A 87 6.49 -1.87 -13.38
N LEU A 88 7.27 -2.08 -12.31
CA LEU A 88 8.65 -2.55 -12.43
C LEU A 88 8.77 -3.96 -13.02
N VAL A 89 7.82 -4.86 -12.74
CA VAL A 89 7.75 -6.19 -13.37
C VAL A 89 7.43 -6.08 -14.86
N LEU A 90 6.44 -5.25 -15.24
CA LEU A 90 6.03 -5.07 -16.63
C LEU A 90 7.15 -4.49 -17.51
N HIS A 91 7.93 -3.55 -16.96
CA HIS A 91 9.06 -2.93 -17.65
C HIS A 91 10.36 -3.74 -17.57
N ASN A 92 10.32 -4.97 -17.04
CA ASN A 92 11.47 -5.87 -16.89
C ASN A 92 12.64 -5.23 -16.11
N SER A 93 12.33 -4.29 -15.21
CA SER A 93 13.32 -3.60 -14.37
C SER A 93 13.73 -4.43 -13.16
N LEU A 94 12.91 -5.44 -12.82
CA LEU A 94 13.24 -6.47 -11.85
C LEU A 94 13.75 -7.69 -12.62
N LYS A 95 14.76 -8.40 -12.10
CA LYS A 95 15.27 -9.67 -12.66
C LYS A 95 14.26 -10.83 -12.48
N ILE A 96 12.99 -10.56 -12.75
CA ILE A 96 11.85 -11.45 -12.60
C ILE A 96 11.22 -11.54 -13.98
N ASN A 97 11.13 -12.77 -14.52
CA ASN A 97 10.54 -12.98 -15.84
C ASN A 97 9.03 -12.68 -15.79
N PRO A 98 8.53 -11.64 -16.49
CA PRO A 98 7.13 -11.24 -16.40
C PRO A 98 6.17 -12.30 -16.94
N GLY A 99 6.60 -13.10 -17.93
CA GLY A 99 5.76 -14.12 -18.58
C GLY A 99 5.24 -15.22 -17.66
N ASN A 100 5.85 -15.42 -16.49
CA ASN A 100 5.40 -16.41 -15.51
C ASN A 100 4.25 -15.90 -14.63
N TYR A 101 4.14 -14.58 -14.45
CA TYR A 101 3.26 -13.97 -13.45
C TYR A 101 2.19 -13.08 -14.07
N VAL A 102 2.47 -12.50 -15.24
CA VAL A 102 1.61 -11.54 -15.91
C VAL A 102 1.33 -12.02 -17.32
N LYS A 103 0.06 -12.10 -17.68
CA LYS A 103 -0.39 -12.40 -19.03
C LYS A 103 -1.07 -11.17 -19.61
N VAL A 104 -0.62 -10.73 -20.77
CA VAL A 104 -1.32 -9.68 -21.52
C VAL A 104 -2.56 -10.31 -22.14
N ASN A 105 -3.70 -9.65 -21.98
CA ASN A 105 -4.97 -10.16 -22.47
C ASN A 105 -4.96 -10.21 -24.01
N SER A 106 -4.85 -11.41 -24.57
CA SER A 106 -4.90 -11.66 -26.02
C SER A 106 -6.32 -11.92 -26.54
N LYS A 107 -7.35 -11.85 -25.68
CA LYS A 107 -8.75 -12.14 -26.05
C LYS A 107 -9.35 -11.06 -26.95
N ARG A 108 -10.55 -11.32 -27.48
CA ARG A 108 -11.29 -10.43 -28.40
C ARG A 108 -11.31 -8.99 -27.89
N GLN A 109 -11.08 -8.02 -28.79
CA GLN A 109 -11.17 -6.60 -28.45
C GLN A 109 -12.61 -6.24 -28.02
N THR A 110 -12.73 -5.59 -26.87
CA THR A 110 -13.95 -4.92 -26.42
C THR A 110 -13.72 -3.41 -26.46
N ARG A 111 -14.79 -2.61 -26.38
CA ARG A 111 -14.72 -1.13 -26.44
C ARG A 111 -13.73 -0.50 -25.44
N ASN A 112 -13.40 -1.18 -24.33
CA ASN A 112 -12.52 -0.68 -23.28
C ASN A 112 -11.15 -1.41 -23.23
N LYS A 113 -10.76 -2.12 -24.29
CA LYS A 113 -9.47 -2.83 -24.32
C LYS A 113 -8.35 -1.90 -24.80
N HIS A 114 -7.22 -1.90 -24.10
CA HIS A 114 -6.00 -1.18 -24.49
C HIS A 114 -4.80 -2.14 -24.62
N CYS A 115 -3.70 -1.66 -25.21
CA CYS A 115 -2.49 -2.45 -25.49
C CYS A 115 -1.79 -3.02 -24.23
N HIS A 116 -2.10 -2.48 -23.06
CA HIS A 116 -1.55 -2.90 -21.77
C HIS A 116 -2.59 -3.57 -20.87
N THR A 117 -3.75 -3.97 -21.42
CA THR A 117 -4.76 -4.69 -20.63
C THR A 117 -4.23 -6.08 -20.28
N LEU A 118 -4.17 -6.37 -18.98
CA LEU A 118 -3.69 -7.64 -18.46
C LEU A 118 -4.87 -8.61 -18.26
N ASP A 119 -4.60 -9.91 -18.33
CA ASP A 119 -5.57 -10.94 -17.99
C ASP A 119 -5.71 -11.08 -16.48
N GLU A 120 -6.95 -11.18 -16.00
CA GLU A 120 -7.24 -11.48 -14.61
C GLU A 120 -6.76 -12.89 -14.26
N TYR A 121 -6.06 -13.02 -13.12
CA TYR A 121 -5.63 -14.32 -12.63
C TYR A 121 -6.81 -15.03 -11.95
N PRO A 122 -7.16 -16.27 -12.33
CA PRO A 122 -8.27 -16.98 -11.69
C PRO A 122 -7.90 -17.40 -10.28
N PHE A 123 -8.74 -17.06 -9.30
CA PHE A 123 -8.54 -17.42 -7.90
C PHE A 123 -9.75 -18.16 -7.32
N LYS A 124 -9.48 -19.11 -6.42
CA LYS A 124 -10.52 -19.83 -5.65
C LYS A 124 -10.62 -19.36 -4.20
N ASN A 125 -9.51 -18.83 -3.66
CA ASN A 125 -9.40 -18.41 -2.27
C ASN A 125 -9.30 -16.89 -2.17
N ASN A 126 -10.07 -16.29 -1.26
CA ASN A 126 -10.06 -14.84 -1.02
C ASN A 126 -8.65 -14.32 -0.67
N VAL A 127 -7.86 -15.10 0.09
CA VAL A 127 -6.48 -14.75 0.44
C VAL A 127 -5.62 -14.50 -0.80
N PHE A 128 -5.78 -15.32 -1.83
CA PHE A 128 -5.02 -15.20 -3.06
C PHE A 128 -5.64 -14.17 -4.02
N GLY A 129 -6.96 -14.00 -4.00
CA GLY A 129 -7.66 -12.93 -4.73
C GLY A 129 -7.28 -11.51 -4.25
N HIS A 130 -6.96 -11.35 -2.97
CA HIS A 130 -6.43 -10.12 -2.39
C HIS A 130 -4.90 -10.15 -2.22
N SER A 131 -4.21 -11.00 -2.97
CA SER A 131 -2.75 -10.95 -3.05
C SER A 131 -2.32 -9.95 -4.12
N PHE A 132 -1.04 -9.56 -4.08
CA PHE A 132 -0.41 -8.76 -5.12
C PHE A 132 -0.67 -9.28 -6.56
N PHE A 133 -0.84 -10.58 -6.74
CA PHE A 133 -1.01 -11.17 -8.07
C PHE A 133 -2.43 -11.04 -8.65
N CYS A 134 -3.42 -10.67 -7.84
CA CYS A 134 -4.82 -10.56 -8.27
C CYS A 134 -5.40 -9.16 -8.04
N GLU A 135 -5.03 -8.51 -6.94
CA GLU A 135 -5.60 -7.23 -6.51
C GLU A 135 -5.30 -6.01 -7.42
N PRO A 136 -4.11 -5.85 -8.03
CA PRO A 136 -3.84 -4.66 -8.84
C PRO A 136 -4.60 -4.67 -10.18
N TYR A 137 -5.15 -5.81 -10.60
CA TYR A 137 -5.92 -5.96 -11.84
C TYR A 137 -7.38 -5.52 -11.69
N VAL A 138 -7.91 -5.49 -10.46
CA VAL A 138 -9.30 -5.12 -10.17
C VAL A 138 -9.50 -3.61 -10.18
N LEU A 139 -8.41 -2.84 -10.03
CA LEU A 139 -8.42 -1.41 -10.28
C LEU A 139 -8.38 -1.20 -11.79
N ARG A 140 -9.56 -1.22 -12.41
CA ARG A 140 -9.78 -0.60 -13.72
C ARG A 140 -9.27 0.84 -13.63
N MET A 141 -8.04 1.08 -14.08
CA MET A 141 -7.53 2.43 -14.23
C MET A 141 -8.48 3.14 -15.19
N PRO A 142 -9.11 4.26 -14.80
CA PRO A 142 -9.83 5.07 -15.77
C PRO A 142 -8.79 5.54 -16.78
N CYS A 143 -8.95 5.11 -18.03
CA CYS A 143 -8.13 5.56 -19.13
C CYS A 143 -8.16 7.09 -19.16
N THR A 144 -7.05 7.73 -18.81
CA THR A 144 -6.78 9.06 -19.34
C THR A 144 -6.44 8.86 -20.81
N PRO A 145 -7.09 9.60 -21.72
CA PRO A 145 -6.85 9.43 -23.15
C PRO A 145 -5.38 9.81 -23.46
N PRO A 146 -4.63 8.97 -24.20
CA PRO A 146 -3.40 9.43 -24.83
C PRO A 146 -3.76 10.42 -25.95
N CYS A 147 -2.97 11.49 -26.01
CA CYS A 147 -2.91 12.44 -27.12
C CYS A 147 -2.69 11.74 -28.47
#